data_AF-A0A258HMJ7-F1
#
_entry.id   AF-A0A258HMJ7-F1
#
_cell.length_a   1.000
_cell.length_b   1.000
_cell.length_c   1.000
_cell.angle_alpha   90.00
_cell.angle_beta   90.00
_cell.angle_gamma   90.00
#
_symmetry.space_group_name_H-M   'P 1'
#
loop_
_entity.id
_entity.type
_entity.pdbx_description
1 polymer ?
#
loop_
_entity_poly.entity_id
_entity_poly.type
_entity_poly.pdbx_seq_one_letter_code
_entity_poly.pdbx_strand_id
1 'polypeptide(L)'
;MKVKGFVAVALAYPAAAIAAGFVVMTGFIFVAVLSTLTSGLAASEIGRGLWIAPVAWIYAMVVYLVGLLVIGTPVWLIMARQSRDARRHAVLAGAILSALAGAIILFLLGEPPVAWEPWAFAASLAIPGAVAGWTLHRVAYGKAAA
;
A
#
# COMPACT_ATOMS: atom_id res chain seq x y z
N MET A 1 0.76 16.06 20.95
CA MET A 1 -0.48 15.30 20.67
C MET A 1 -0.47 14.03 21.53
N LYS A 2 -1.57 13.65 22.20
CA LYS A 2 -1.60 12.40 22.98
C LYS A 2 -1.73 11.22 22.02
N VAL A 3 -0.68 10.43 21.86
CA VAL A 3 -0.72 9.13 21.17
C VAL A 3 -1.79 8.29 21.89
N LYS A 4 -2.77 7.75 21.15
CA LYS A 4 -3.68 6.76 21.76
C LYS A 4 -2.80 5.59 22.17
N GLY A 5 -2.87 5.14 23.42
CA GLY A 5 -1.89 4.24 24.04
C GLY A 5 -1.49 3.03 23.18
N PHE A 6 -0.37 2.39 23.50
CA PHE A 6 0.31 1.33 22.71
C PHE A 6 -0.61 0.33 21.99
N VAL A 7 -1.72 -0.06 22.61
CA VAL A 7 -2.76 -0.94 22.03
C VAL A 7 -3.40 -0.37 20.76
N ALA A 8 -3.71 0.93 20.72
CA ALA A 8 -4.28 1.58 19.53
C ALA A 8 -3.28 1.65 18.37
N VAL A 9 -1.98 1.79 18.67
CA VAL A 9 -0.91 1.73 17.68
C VAL A 9 -0.79 0.31 17.14
N ALA A 10 -0.84 -0.72 17.99
CA ALA A 10 -0.82 -2.12 17.56
C ALA A 10 -1.99 -2.47 16.63
N LEU A 11 -3.20 -1.97 16.91
CA LEU A 11 -4.37 -2.16 16.06
C LEU A 11 -4.34 -1.34 14.75
N ALA A 12 -3.48 -0.33 14.65
CA ALA A 12 -3.33 0.48 13.43
C ALA A 12 -2.67 -0.30 12.28
N TYR A 13 -1.77 -1.24 12.58
CA TYR A 13 -1.07 -2.06 11.60
C TYR A 13 -1.99 -2.97 10.79
N PRO A 14 -2.83 -3.84 11.40
CA PRO A 14 -3.76 -4.66 10.65
C PRO A 14 -4.79 -3.83 9.90
N ALA A 15 -5.27 -2.71 10.47
CA ALA A 15 -6.21 -1.82 9.78
C ALA A 15 -5.59 -1.17 8.53
N ALA A 16 -4.34 -0.70 8.62
CA ALA A 16 -3.62 -0.13 7.50
C ALA A 16 -3.28 -1.18 6.43
N ALA A 17 -2.92 -2.39 6.83
CA ALA A 17 -2.67 -3.51 5.92
C ALA A 17 -3.93 -3.94 5.16
N ILE A 18 -5.08 -4.02 5.85
CA ILE A 18 -6.38 -4.30 5.22
C ILE A 18 -6.73 -3.21 4.20
N ALA A 19 -6.58 -1.94 4.57
CA ALA A 19 -6.89 -0.81 3.68
C ALA A 19 -6.02 -0.83 2.41
N ALA A 20 -4.71 -1.07 2.54
CA ALA A 20 -3.82 -1.20 1.41
C ALA A 20 -4.14 -2.45 0.57
N GLY A 21 -4.45 -3.58 1.21
CA GLY A 21 -4.89 -4.79 0.53
C GLY A 21 -6.14 -4.55 -0.32
N PHE A 22 -7.12 -3.81 0.18
CA PHE A 22 -8.32 -3.44 -0.60
C PHE A 22 -7.97 -2.58 -1.82
N VAL A 23 -7.04 -1.65 -1.70
CA VAL A 23 -6.58 -0.82 -2.84
C VAL A 23 -5.93 -1.70 -3.90
N VAL A 24 -5.04 -2.62 -3.50
CA VAL A 24 -4.40 -3.57 -4.42
C VAL A 24 -5.43 -4.45 -5.11
N MET A 25 -6.35 -5.05 -4.34
CA MET A 25 -7.44 -5.88 -4.87
C MET A 25 -8.28 -5.11 -5.89
N THR A 26 -8.66 -3.87 -5.58
CA THR A 26 -9.44 -3.02 -6.48
C THR A 26 -8.66 -2.71 -7.76
N GLY A 27 -7.35 -2.48 -7.66
CA GLY A 27 -6.45 -2.32 -8.81
C GLY A 27 -6.45 -3.55 -9.72
N PHE A 28 -6.34 -4.75 -9.16
CA PHE A 28 -6.41 -6.00 -9.94
C PHE A 28 -7.76 -6.20 -10.62
N ILE A 29 -8.86 -5.94 -9.91
CA ILE A 29 -10.21 -6.01 -10.48
C ILE A 29 -10.35 -5.02 -11.63
N PHE A 30 -9.89 -3.78 -11.44
CA PHE A 30 -9.96 -2.74 -12.45
C PHE A 30 -9.16 -3.09 -13.71
N VAL A 31 -7.93 -3.57 -13.55
CA VAL A 31 -7.07 -4.00 -14.67
C VAL A 31 -7.70 -5.19 -15.41
N ALA A 32 -8.24 -6.18 -14.69
CA ALA A 32 -8.90 -7.33 -15.31
C ALA A 32 -10.14 -6.93 -16.12
N VAL A 33 -10.98 -6.04 -15.57
CA VAL A 33 -12.16 -5.51 -16.27
C VAL A 33 -11.74 -4.69 -17.49
N LEU A 34 -10.79 -3.77 -17.32
CA LEU A 34 -10.32 -2.90 -18.40
C LEU A 34 -9.69 -3.72 -19.54
N SER A 35 -8.84 -4.69 -19.21
CA SER A 35 -8.23 -5.58 -20.21
C SER A 35 -9.28 -6.37 -20.99
N THR A 36 -10.34 -6.84 -20.33
CA THR A 36 -11.42 -7.57 -21.02
C THR A 36 -12.18 -6.66 -21.99
N LEU A 37 -12.50 -5.43 -21.55
CA LEU A 37 -13.22 -4.45 -22.36
C LEU A 37 -12.43 -4.03 -23.61
N THR A 38 -11.10 -3.94 -23.51
CA THR A 38 -10.24 -3.53 -24.64
C THR A 38 -9.86 -4.68 -25.57
N SER A 39 -9.84 -5.92 -25.06
CA SER A 39 -9.39 -7.10 -25.82
C SER A 39 -10.52 -7.86 -26.51
N GLY A 40 -11.78 -7.47 -26.28
CA GLY A 40 -12.96 -8.14 -26.86
C GLY A 40 -13.16 -9.57 -26.35
N LEU A 41 -12.55 -9.94 -25.22
CA LEU A 41 -12.63 -11.26 -24.62
C LEU A 41 -14.03 -11.50 -24.02
N ALA A 42 -14.49 -12.76 -24.08
CA ALA A 42 -15.79 -13.15 -23.53
C ALA A 42 -15.86 -12.91 -22.01
N ALA A 43 -17.03 -12.50 -21.51
CA ALA A 43 -17.27 -12.20 -20.09
C ALA A 43 -16.94 -13.38 -19.14
N SER A 44 -16.85 -14.61 -19.65
CA SER A 44 -16.39 -15.79 -18.91
C SER A 44 -14.92 -15.70 -18.44
N GLU A 45 -14.07 -14.97 -19.15
CA GLU A 45 -12.68 -14.74 -18.76
C GLU A 45 -12.55 -13.70 -17.63
N ILE A 46 -13.55 -12.83 -17.44
CA ILE A 46 -13.65 -11.92 -16.28
C ILE A 46 -13.76 -12.73 -14.99
N GLY A 47 -14.57 -13.80 -15.01
CA GLY A 47 -14.71 -14.71 -13.86
C GLY A 47 -13.39 -15.39 -13.49
N ARG A 48 -12.54 -15.69 -14.48
CA ARG A 48 -11.19 -16.24 -14.29
C ARG A 48 -10.15 -15.20 -13.84
N GLY A 49 -10.35 -13.91 -14.13
CA GLY A 49 -9.50 -12.86 -13.53
C GLY A 49 -9.89 -12.56 -12.09
N LEU A 50 -11.19 -12.61 -11.78
CA LEU A 50 -11.74 -12.24 -10.48
C LEU A 50 -11.43 -13.23 -9.36
N TRP A 51 -11.22 -14.53 -9.64
CA TRP A 51 -10.86 -15.49 -8.58
C TRP A 51 -9.48 -15.22 -7.96
N ILE A 52 -8.61 -14.49 -8.67
CA ILE A 52 -7.28 -14.12 -8.16
C ILE A 52 -7.39 -12.95 -7.17
N ALA A 53 -8.44 -12.13 -7.24
CA ALA A 53 -8.57 -10.92 -6.44
C ALA A 53 -8.57 -11.19 -4.90
N PRO A 54 -9.29 -12.20 -4.37
CA PRO A 54 -9.17 -12.56 -2.95
C PRO A 54 -7.77 -13.02 -2.55
N VAL A 55 -7.08 -13.77 -3.42
CA VAL A 55 -5.70 -14.24 -3.17
C VAL A 55 -4.74 -13.05 -3.15
N ALA A 56 -4.87 -12.13 -4.11
CA ALA A 56 -4.10 -10.89 -4.17
C ALA A 56 -4.34 -10.00 -2.95
N TRP A 57 -5.58 -9.94 -2.45
CA TRP A 57 -5.92 -9.21 -1.23
C TRP A 57 -5.20 -9.79 0.00
N ILE A 58 -5.26 -11.12 0.20
CA ILE A 58 -4.57 -11.78 1.32
C ILE A 58 -3.07 -11.56 1.23
N TYR A 59 -2.49 -11.75 0.05
CA TYR A 59 -1.05 -11.56 -0.15
C TYR A 59 -0.63 -10.11 0.12
N ALA A 60 -1.36 -9.14 -0.42
CA ALA A 60 -1.11 -7.73 -0.18
C ALA A 60 -1.25 -7.37 1.30
N MET A 61 -2.25 -7.90 2.00
CA MET A 61 -2.43 -7.70 3.43
C MET A 61 -1.19 -8.18 4.22
N VAL A 62 -0.69 -9.38 3.92
CA VAL A 62 0.52 -9.92 4.58
C VAL A 62 1.74 -9.07 4.27
N VAL A 63 1.98 -8.71 3.01
CA VAL A 63 3.12 -7.89 2.60
C VAL A 63 3.09 -6.52 3.26
N TYR A 64 1.94 -5.85 3.28
CA TYR A 64 1.80 -4.55 3.94
C TYR A 64 1.93 -4.65 5.46
N LEU A 65 1.41 -5.72 6.08
CA LEU A 65 1.56 -5.92 7.52
C LEU A 65 3.04 -6.08 7.88
N VAL A 66 3.76 -6.94 7.17
CA VAL A 66 5.21 -7.16 7.38
C VAL A 66 5.99 -5.88 7.07
N GLY A 67 5.72 -5.21 5.95
CA GLY A 67 6.38 -3.96 5.56
C GLY A 67 6.16 -2.84 6.58
N LEU A 68 4.95 -2.68 7.09
CA LEU A 68 4.67 -1.72 8.16
C LEU A 68 5.40 -2.09 9.46
N LEU A 69 5.46 -3.38 9.83
CA LEU A 69 6.19 -3.80 11.03
C LEU A 69 7.69 -3.56 10.91
N VAL A 70 8.30 -3.97 9.81
CA VAL A 70 9.76 -3.94 9.59
C VAL A 70 10.26 -2.54 9.25
N ILE A 71 9.57 -1.81 8.38
CA ILE A 71 10.00 -0.50 7.86
C ILE A 71 9.16 0.63 8.46
N GLY A 72 7.84 0.43 8.54
CA GLY A 72 6.93 1.45 9.08
C GLY A 72 7.19 1.78 10.55
N THR A 73 7.43 0.80 11.41
CA THR A 73 7.67 1.02 12.85
C THR A 73 8.93 1.86 13.10
N PRO A 74 10.11 1.56 12.51
CA PRO A 74 11.28 2.43 12.63
C PRO A 74 11.04 3.85 12.12
N VAL A 75 10.39 4.00 10.96
CA VAL A 75 10.10 5.31 10.36
C VAL A 75 9.17 6.12 11.27
N TRP A 76 8.15 5.49 11.82
CA TRP A 76 7.24 6.11 12.80
C TRP A 76 7.98 6.57 14.06
N LEU A 77 8.87 5.73 14.61
CA LEU A 77 9.69 6.09 15.77
C LEU A 77 10.59 7.30 15.50
N ILE A 78 11.21 7.36 14.31
CA ILE A 78 12.04 8.51 13.89
C ILE A 78 11.17 9.77 13.77
N MET A 79 10.01 9.69 13.14
CA MET A 79 9.10 10.82 12.98
C MET A 79 8.57 11.34 14.32
N ALA A 80 8.20 10.44 15.24
CA ALA A 80 7.74 10.77 16.58
C ALA A 80 8.83 11.47 17.40
N ARG A 81 10.10 11.07 17.26
CA ARG A 81 11.24 11.74 17.89
C ARG A 81 11.51 13.13 17.33
N GLN A 82 11.15 13.39 16.08
CA GLN A 82 11.37 14.68 15.40
C GLN A 82 10.18 15.63 15.50
N SER A 83 9.13 15.29 16.26
CA SER A 83 7.88 16.05 16.35
C SER A 83 7.22 16.27 14.97
N ARG A 84 7.48 15.40 14.01
CA ARG A 84 6.94 15.47 12.64
C ARG A 84 5.65 14.67 12.53
N ASP A 85 4.68 14.99 13.38
CA ASP A 85 3.40 14.25 13.51
C ASP A 85 2.33 14.64 12.48
N ALA A 86 2.68 15.46 11.49
CA ALA A 86 1.73 15.92 10.48
C ALA A 86 1.26 14.75 9.59
N ARG A 87 -0.06 14.66 9.38
CA ARG A 87 -0.70 13.67 8.50
C ARG A 87 -0.03 13.57 7.14
N ARG A 88 0.35 14.71 6.54
CA ARG A 88 1.00 14.78 5.23
C ARG A 88 2.30 13.98 5.19
N HIS A 89 3.10 14.00 6.27
CA HIS A 89 4.37 13.27 6.33
C HIS A 89 4.15 11.76 6.35
N ALA A 90 3.15 11.26 7.10
CA ALA A 90 2.85 9.84 7.16
C ALA A 90 2.37 9.30 5.80
N VAL A 91 1.55 10.08 5.08
CA VAL A 91 1.09 9.75 3.73
C VAL A 91 2.26 9.71 2.74
N LEU A 92 3.10 10.75 2.74
CA LEU A 92 4.27 10.83 1.86
C LEU A 92 5.29 9.73 2.15
N ALA A 93 5.57 9.45 3.42
CA ALA A 93 6.47 8.37 3.81
C ALA A 93 5.96 7.01 3.32
N GLY A 94 4.67 6.71 3.54
CA GLY A 94 4.06 5.46 3.06
C GLY A 94 4.12 5.33 1.52
N ALA A 95 3.82 6.42 0.80
CA ALA A 95 3.87 6.46 -0.65
C ALA A 95 5.29 6.22 -1.19
N ILE A 96 6.25 7.01 -0.70
CA ILE A 96 7.65 6.97 -1.14
C ILE A 96 8.27 5.60 -0.83
N LEU A 97 8.08 5.09 0.39
CA LEU A 97 8.65 3.80 0.80
C LEU A 97 8.07 2.63 -0.01
N SER A 98 6.77 2.67 -0.33
CA SER A 98 6.16 1.60 -1.14
C SER A 98 6.63 1.65 -2.60
N ALA A 99 6.73 2.83 -3.19
CA ALA A 99 7.26 2.99 -4.55
C ALA A 99 8.75 2.61 -4.63
N LEU A 100 9.55 3.03 -3.65
CA LEU A 100 10.96 2.67 -3.55
C LEU A 100 11.14 1.17 -3.36
N ALA A 101 10.34 0.51 -2.51
CA ALA A 101 10.40 -0.94 -2.35
C ALA A 101 10.13 -1.66 -3.68
N GLY A 102 9.12 -1.21 -4.44
CA GLY A 102 8.86 -1.73 -5.79
C GLY A 102 10.06 -1.53 -6.73
N ALA A 103 10.60 -0.30 -6.79
CA ALA A 103 11.74 0.03 -7.64
C ALA A 103 12.98 -0.79 -7.29
N ILE A 104 13.27 -1.00 -6.01
CA ILE A 104 14.39 -1.83 -5.54
C ILE A 104 14.20 -3.28 -5.98
N ILE A 105 12.99 -3.84 -5.84
CA ILE A 105 12.70 -5.21 -6.27
C ILE A 105 12.94 -5.34 -7.79
N LEU A 106 12.43 -4.42 -8.60
CA LEU A 106 12.65 -4.45 -10.05
C LEU A 106 14.12 -4.33 -10.42
N PHE A 107 14.84 -3.45 -9.74
CA PHE A 107 16.29 -3.31 -9.92
C PHE A 107 17.03 -4.61 -9.59
N LEU A 108 16.67 -5.28 -8.49
CA LEU A 108 17.27 -6.57 -8.10
C LEU A 108 16.92 -7.70 -9.06
N LEU A 109 15.75 -7.64 -9.70
CA LEU A 109 15.34 -8.57 -10.76
C LEU A 109 16.02 -8.30 -12.11
N GLY A 110 16.79 -7.21 -12.22
CA GLY A 110 17.50 -6.85 -13.44
C GLY A 110 16.61 -6.25 -14.53
N GLU A 111 15.44 -5.72 -14.15
CA GLU A 111 14.51 -5.11 -15.11
C GLU A 111 15.13 -3.87 -15.77
N PRO A 112 15.13 -3.79 -17.12
CA PRO A 112 15.73 -2.66 -17.82
C PRO A 112 14.98 -1.36 -17.49
N PRO A 113 15.69 -0.25 -17.22
CA PRO A 113 15.07 1.06 -16.94
C PRO A 113 14.22 1.62 -18.09
N VAL A 114 14.42 1.08 -19.30
CA VAL A 114 13.71 1.50 -20.52
C VAL A 114 12.32 0.85 -20.62
N ALA A 115 12.09 -0.29 -19.95
CA ALA A 115 10.78 -0.93 -19.93
C ALA A 115 9.84 -0.10 -19.05
N TRP A 116 8.91 0.64 -19.61
CA TRP A 116 8.10 1.56 -18.80
C TRP A 116 7.06 0.83 -17.92
N GLU A 117 6.59 -0.36 -18.30
CA GLU A 117 5.48 -1.05 -17.62
C GLU A 117 5.83 -1.49 -16.18
N PRO A 118 6.97 -2.17 -15.92
CA PRO A 118 7.33 -2.57 -14.57
C PRO A 118 7.56 -1.35 -13.68
N TRP A 119 8.23 -0.32 -14.21
CA TRP A 119 8.52 0.91 -13.45
C TRP A 119 7.27 1.74 -13.17
N ALA A 120 6.30 1.77 -14.08
CA ALA A 120 4.98 2.33 -13.84
C ALA A 120 4.23 1.53 -12.75
N PHE A 121 4.35 0.20 -12.74
CA PHE A 121 3.80 -0.63 -11.67
C PHE A 121 4.44 -0.30 -10.32
N ALA A 122 5.77 -0.20 -10.22
CA ALA A 122 6.44 0.22 -9.00
C ALA A 122 5.98 1.60 -8.53
N ALA A 123 5.85 2.57 -9.45
CA ALA A 123 5.32 3.89 -9.12
C ALA A 123 3.87 3.82 -8.60
N SER A 124 3.04 2.92 -9.14
CA SER A 124 1.63 2.76 -8.72
C SER A 124 1.51 2.28 -7.26
N LEU A 125 2.52 1.59 -6.71
CA LEU A 125 2.56 1.17 -5.31
C LEU A 125 2.57 2.35 -4.33
N ALA A 126 2.85 3.57 -4.81
CA ALA A 126 2.69 4.79 -4.02
C ALA A 126 1.26 4.96 -3.50
N ILE A 127 0.24 4.52 -4.24
CA ILE A 127 -1.18 4.68 -3.87
C ILE A 127 -1.54 3.82 -2.65
N PRO A 128 -1.39 2.48 -2.67
CA PRO A 128 -1.64 1.66 -1.50
C PRO A 128 -0.71 2.02 -0.33
N GLY A 129 0.53 2.45 -0.60
CA GLY A 129 1.45 3.02 0.41
C GLY A 129 0.93 4.27 1.11
N ALA A 130 0.41 5.24 0.34
CA ALA A 130 -0.21 6.45 0.84
C ALA A 130 -1.43 6.13 1.73
N VAL A 131 -2.25 5.17 1.30
CA VAL A 131 -3.44 4.72 2.04
C VAL A 131 -3.06 4.02 3.33
N ALA A 132 -2.03 3.17 3.33
CA ALA A 132 -1.49 2.55 4.54
C ALA A 132 -0.99 3.61 5.52
N GLY A 133 -0.17 4.55 5.06
CA GLY A 133 0.38 5.65 5.89
C GLY A 133 -0.71 6.56 6.45
N TRP A 134 -1.73 6.88 5.66
CA TRP A 134 -2.89 7.64 6.12
C TRP A 134 -3.68 6.91 7.20
N THR A 135 -3.98 5.64 6.96
CA THR A 135 -4.79 4.82 7.87
C THR A 135 -4.07 4.62 9.19
N LEU A 136 -2.77 4.32 9.14
CA LEU A 136 -1.94 4.18 10.32
C LEU A 136 -1.90 5.47 11.14
N HIS A 137 -1.70 6.62 10.50
CA HIS A 137 -1.74 7.92 11.18
C HIS A 137 -3.09 8.19 11.86
N ARG A 138 -4.19 7.96 11.13
CA ARG A 138 -5.55 8.19 11.62
C ARG A 138 -5.89 7.31 12.83
N VAL A 139 -5.43 6.06 12.85
CA VAL A 139 -5.71 5.12 13.95
C VAL A 139 -4.80 5.40 15.15
N ALA A 140 -3.50 5.61 14.93
CA ALA A 140 -2.51 5.86 15.98
C ALA A 140 -2.69 7.22 16.69
N TYR A 141 -2.96 8.28 15.93
CA TYR A 141 -3.07 9.65 16.45
C TYR A 141 -4.52 10.16 16.56
N GLY A 142 -5.50 9.37 16.12
CA GLY A 142 -6.91 9.77 16.09
C GLY A 142 -7.22 10.82 15.01
N LYS A 143 -8.44 11.38 15.04
CA LYS A 143 -8.80 12.58 14.27
C LYS A 143 -8.12 13.80 14.91
N ALA A 144 -6.82 13.93 14.80
CA ALA A 144 -6.20 15.24 15.03
C ALA A 144 -6.66 16.16 13.89
N ALA A 145 -7.32 17.26 14.28
CA ALA A 145 -8.08 18.17 13.45
C ALA A 145 -7.34 18.60 12.16
N ALA A 146 -8.15 18.77 11.11
CA ALA A 146 -7.76 19.44 9.87
C ALA A 146 -7.33 20.89 10.13
#